data_AF-A0A1A3BGI4-F1
#
_entry.id   AF-A0A1A3BGI4-F1
#
_cell.length_a   1.000
_cell.length_b   1.000
_cell.length_c   1.000
_cell.angle_alpha   90.00
_cell.angle_beta   90.00
_cell.angle_gamma   90.00
#
_symmetry.space_group_name_H-M   'P 1'
#
loop_
_entity.id
_entity.type
_entity.pdbx_description
1 polymer ?
#
loop_
_entity_poly.entity_id
_entity_poly.type
_entity_poly.pdbx_seq_one_letter_code
_entity_poly.pdbx_strand_id
1 'polypeptide(L)'
;MSEDQAARPVDVDTGFWLWVTALPLMVVGQVVDLLVTARSAKLPAPVLAISVVFVIVVATVVLTFQILMRHGYRWARTVLTGAGLAAVVYVTTSLFNVDRPPAAALTYAVTAILGSVLILGGAYLLHRKDASEYFVR
;
A
#
# COMPACT_ATOMS: atom_id res chain seq x y z
N MET A 1 0.98 24.39 -34.40
CA MET A 1 1.07 23.07 -33.76
C MET A 1 1.41 23.33 -32.31
N SER A 2 0.41 23.66 -31.49
CA SER A 2 0.62 23.95 -30.07
C SER A 2 0.72 22.64 -29.30
N GLU A 3 1.82 22.51 -28.56
CA GLU A 3 2.26 21.35 -27.80
C GLU A 3 1.35 21.06 -26.59
N ASP A 4 0.20 20.44 -26.81
CA ASP A 4 -0.43 19.66 -25.74
C ASP A 4 0.37 18.37 -25.58
N GLN A 5 1.47 18.42 -24.82
CA GLN A 5 1.93 17.23 -24.11
C GLN A 5 0.74 16.77 -23.27
N ALA A 6 0.03 15.72 -23.72
CA ALA A 6 -1.17 15.17 -23.07
C ALA A 6 -1.00 15.18 -21.55
N ALA A 7 -1.59 16.18 -20.89
CA ALA A 7 -1.38 16.41 -19.48
C ALA A 7 -1.90 15.19 -18.72
N ARG A 8 -1.10 14.67 -17.78
CA ARG A 8 -1.49 13.50 -17.00
C ARG A 8 -2.82 13.78 -16.28
N PRO A 9 -3.81 12.87 -16.33
CA PRO A 9 -5.10 13.08 -15.69
C PRO A 9 -4.99 13.27 -14.19
N VAL A 10 -5.84 14.15 -13.63
CA VAL A 10 -5.93 14.42 -12.20
C VAL A 10 -6.21 13.17 -11.36
N ASP A 11 -6.97 12.22 -11.91
CA ASP A 11 -7.27 10.94 -11.25
C ASP A 11 -6.02 10.07 -11.06
N VAL A 12 -5.09 10.09 -12.02
CA VAL A 12 -3.81 9.35 -11.93
C VAL A 12 -2.93 9.97 -10.85
N ASP A 13 -2.88 11.30 -10.79
CA ASP A 13 -2.13 12.03 -9.76
C ASP A 13 -2.70 11.82 -8.36
N THR A 14 -4.01 11.98 -8.23
CA THR A 14 -4.70 11.78 -6.96
C THR A 14 -4.57 10.33 -6.51
N GLY A 15 -4.83 9.36 -7.39
CA GLY A 15 -4.66 7.93 -7.11
C GLY A 15 -3.24 7.58 -6.68
N PHE A 16 -2.22 8.13 -7.36
CA PHE A 16 -0.83 7.97 -6.97
C PHE A 16 -0.57 8.48 -5.55
N TRP A 17 -1.03 9.68 -5.20
CA TRP A 17 -0.81 10.25 -3.87
C TRP A 17 -1.55 9.51 -2.75
N LEU A 18 -2.76 9.01 -3.01
CA LEU A 18 -3.48 8.17 -2.05
C LEU A 18 -2.65 6.92 -1.72
N TRP A 19 -2.12 6.25 -2.73
CA TRP A 19 -1.27 5.08 -2.54
C TRP A 19 0.09 5.40 -1.89
N VAL A 20 0.73 6.52 -2.26
CA VAL A 20 1.96 6.99 -1.60
C VAL A 20 1.73 7.28 -0.12
N THR A 21 0.55 7.79 0.24
CA THR A 21 0.18 8.05 1.64
C THR A 21 -0.22 6.76 2.36
N ALA A 22 -0.85 5.81 1.66
CA ALA A 22 -1.20 4.51 2.22
C ALA A 22 0.05 3.69 2.59
N LEU A 23 1.10 3.74 1.77
CA LEU A 23 2.33 2.97 1.96
C LEU A 23 2.94 3.14 3.37
N PRO A 24 3.27 4.35 3.87
CA PRO A 24 3.83 4.53 5.21
C PRO A 24 2.85 4.11 6.30
N LEU A 25 1.54 4.31 6.13
CA LEU A 25 0.55 3.85 7.10
C LEU A 25 0.60 2.32 7.23
N MET A 26 0.55 1.60 6.11
CA MET A 26 0.60 0.14 6.10
C MET A 26 1.92 -0.39 6.68
N VAL A 27 3.04 0.26 6.35
CA VAL A 27 4.36 -0.10 6.90
C VAL A 27 4.42 0.13 8.41
N VAL A 28 3.94 1.26 8.92
CA VAL A 28 3.92 1.54 10.37
C VAL A 28 3.08 0.50 11.10
N GLY A 29 1.87 0.19 10.61
CA GLY A 29 1.03 -0.85 11.18
C GLY A 29 1.76 -2.20 11.24
N GLN A 30 2.38 -2.60 10.14
CA GLN A 30 3.11 -3.87 10.05
C GLN A 30 4.33 -3.91 10.98
N VAL A 31 5.10 -2.82 11.07
CA VAL A 31 6.28 -2.76 11.95
C VAL A 31 5.87 -2.84 13.41
N VAL A 32 4.81 -2.13 13.82
CA VAL A 32 4.29 -2.21 15.19
C VAL A 32 3.85 -3.63 15.53
N ASP A 33 3.11 -4.27 14.62
CA ASP A 33 2.65 -5.66 14.77
C ASP A 33 3.83 -6.65 14.92
N LEU A 34 4.88 -6.49 14.10
CA LEU A 34 6.10 -7.29 14.17
C LEU A 34 6.85 -7.09 15.49
N LEU A 35 7.02 -5.85 15.95
CA LEU A 35 7.74 -5.55 17.19
C LEU A 35 7.02 -6.12 18.42
N VAL A 36 5.69 -6.04 18.43
CA VAL A 36 4.86 -6.62 19.49
C VAL A 36 4.95 -8.13 19.48
N THR A 37 4.80 -8.75 18.30
CA THR A 37 4.89 -10.20 18.13
C THR A 37 6.26 -10.73 18.55
N ALA A 38 7.33 -10.05 18.14
CA ALA A 38 8.69 -10.43 18.50
C ALA A 38 8.94 -10.39 20.00
N ARG A 39 8.40 -9.38 20.69
CA ARG A 39 8.51 -9.27 22.15
C ARG A 39 7.70 -10.35 22.86
N SER A 40 6.45 -10.58 22.44
CA SER A 40 5.56 -11.56 23.06
C SER A 40 6.02 -13.00 22.84
N ALA A 41 6.45 -13.33 21.63
CA ALA A 41 6.90 -14.67 21.26
C ALA A 41 8.40 -14.92 21.52
N LYS A 42 9.13 -13.94 22.09
CA LYS A 42 10.58 -13.99 22.32
C LYS A 42 11.36 -14.41 21.06
N LEU A 43 11.00 -13.83 19.91
CA LEU A 43 11.64 -14.16 18.65
C LEU A 43 13.14 -13.82 18.69
N PRO A 44 14.01 -14.66 18.10
CA PRO A 44 15.42 -14.33 17.94
C PRO A 44 15.60 -13.03 17.14
N ALA A 45 16.55 -12.19 17.55
CA ALA A 45 16.84 -10.91 16.88
C ALA A 45 17.07 -11.04 15.35
N PRO A 46 17.73 -12.08 14.82
CA PRO A 46 17.88 -12.24 13.38
C PRO A 46 16.55 -12.43 12.64
N VAL A 47 15.58 -13.14 13.25
CA VAL A 47 14.26 -13.36 12.65
C VAL A 47 13.52 -12.03 12.52
N LEU A 48 13.52 -11.22 13.59
CA LEU A 48 12.93 -9.88 13.56
C LEU A 48 13.58 -9.00 12.50
N ALA A 49 14.92 -9.00 12.41
CA ALA A 49 15.65 -8.22 11.42
C ALA A 49 15.25 -8.60 9.99
N ILE A 50 15.18 -9.91 9.69
CA ILE A 50 14.75 -10.41 8.38
C ILE A 50 13.30 -10.00 8.09
N SER A 51 12.39 -10.10 9.07
CA SER A 51 11.00 -9.66 8.88
C SER A 51 10.89 -8.17 8.58
N VAL A 52 11.66 -7.32 9.26
CA VAL A 52 11.68 -5.87 8.98
C VAL A 52 12.24 -5.58 7.59
N VAL A 53 13.34 -6.23 7.21
CA VAL A 53 13.91 -6.10 5.86
C VAL A 53 12.90 -6.52 4.80
N PHE A 54 12.17 -7.62 5.02
CA PHE A 54 11.11 -8.07 4.12
C PHE A 54 10.03 -7.00 3.92
N VAL A 55 9.56 -6.34 4.98
CA VAL A 55 8.59 -5.23 4.88
C VAL A 55 9.16 -4.08 4.06
N ILE A 56 10.43 -3.71 4.27
CA ILE A 56 11.09 -2.63 3.51
C ILE A 56 11.20 -2.99 2.02
N VAL A 57 11.55 -4.23 1.71
CA VAL A 57 11.63 -4.73 0.32
C VAL A 57 10.26 -4.66 -0.34
N VAL A 58 9.21 -5.16 0.32
CA VAL A 58 7.83 -5.08 -0.20
C VAL A 58 7.42 -3.62 -0.42
N ALA A 59 7.70 -2.72 0.53
CA ALA A 59 7.38 -1.31 0.38
C ALA A 59 8.10 -0.67 -0.82
N THR A 60 9.37 -1.01 -1.03
CA THR A 60 10.19 -0.54 -2.16
C THR A 60 9.65 -1.06 -3.48
N VAL A 61 9.22 -2.32 -3.53
CA VAL A 61 8.58 -2.91 -4.71
C VAL A 61 7.29 -2.18 -5.03
N VAL A 62 6.40 -1.99 -4.06
CA VAL A 62 5.14 -1.24 -4.24
C VAL A 62 5.43 0.19 -4.73
N LEU A 63 6.41 0.88 -4.16
CA LEU A 63 6.81 2.22 -4.60
C LEU A 63 7.33 2.23 -6.04
N THR A 64 8.10 1.20 -6.44
CA THR A 64 8.55 1.03 -7.83
C THR A 64 7.36 0.90 -8.78
N PHE A 65 6.39 0.05 -8.43
CA PHE A 65 5.17 -0.12 -9.21
C PHE A 65 4.33 1.15 -9.29
N GLN A 66 4.26 1.91 -8.20
CA GLN A 66 3.63 3.23 -8.16
C GLN A 66 4.27 4.21 -9.15
N ILE A 67 5.60 4.23 -9.24
CA ILE A 67 6.33 5.08 -10.17
C ILE A 67 6.09 4.61 -11.61
N LEU A 68 6.14 3.31 -11.90
CA LEU A 68 5.82 2.76 -13.22
C LEU A 68 4.39 3.13 -13.64
N MET A 69 3.42 2.95 -12.75
CA MET A 69 2.04 3.38 -13.00
C MET A 69 1.98 4.88 -13.30
N ARG A 70 2.69 5.71 -12.53
CA ARG A 70 2.79 7.16 -12.75
C ARG A 70 3.35 7.53 -14.13
N HIS A 71 4.05 6.62 -14.80
CA HIS A 71 4.58 6.75 -16.17
C HIS A 71 3.70 6.11 -17.26
N GLY A 72 2.49 5.66 -16.93
CA GLY A 72 1.51 5.19 -17.92
C GLY A 72 1.54 3.68 -18.20
N TYR A 73 2.20 2.87 -17.36
CA TYR A 73 2.23 1.41 -17.51
C TYR A 73 0.93 0.76 -17.00
N ARG A 74 0.17 0.12 -17.89
CA ARG A 74 -1.14 -0.50 -17.60
C ARG A 74 -1.05 -1.72 -16.67
N TRP A 75 0.01 -2.50 -16.80
CA TRP A 75 0.24 -3.71 -16.01
C TRP A 75 0.62 -3.39 -14.56
N ALA A 76 1.24 -2.22 -14.32
CA ALA A 76 1.52 -1.77 -12.97
C ALA A 76 0.22 -1.54 -12.18
N ARG A 77 -0.83 -1.00 -12.84
CA ARG A 77 -2.16 -0.82 -12.24
C ARG A 77 -2.79 -2.15 -11.81
N THR A 78 -2.72 -3.19 -12.64
CA THR A 78 -3.31 -4.50 -12.29
C THR A 78 -2.56 -5.17 -11.16
N VAL A 79 -1.22 -5.13 -11.17
CA VAL A 79 -0.40 -5.65 -10.07
C VAL A 79 -0.68 -4.92 -8.77
N LEU A 80 -0.72 -3.57 -8.78
CA LEU A 80 -1.05 -2.77 -7.60
C LEU A 80 -2.45 -3.09 -7.09
N THR A 81 -3.45 -3.18 -7.98
CA THR A 81 -4.83 -3.49 -7.57
C THR A 81 -4.93 -4.88 -6.94
N GLY A 82 -4.30 -5.90 -7.54
CA GLY A 82 -4.28 -7.25 -7.00
C GLY A 82 -3.57 -7.34 -5.65
N ALA A 83 -2.37 -6.78 -5.55
CA ALA A 83 -1.60 -6.76 -4.30
C ALA A 83 -2.29 -5.92 -3.21
N GLY A 84 -2.89 -4.79 -3.58
CA GLY A 84 -3.67 -3.94 -2.70
C GLY A 84 -4.89 -4.66 -2.14
N LEU A 85 -5.64 -5.37 -2.99
CA LEU A 85 -6.78 -6.16 -2.55
C LEU A 85 -6.34 -7.29 -1.60
N ALA A 86 -5.26 -8.00 -1.91
CA ALA A 86 -4.69 -9.01 -1.03
C ALA A 86 -4.30 -8.43 0.33
N ALA A 87 -3.68 -7.24 0.35
CA ALA A 87 -3.34 -6.54 1.58
C ALA A 87 -4.58 -6.15 2.40
N VAL A 88 -5.65 -5.67 1.75
CA VAL A 88 -6.93 -5.33 2.42
C VAL A 88 -7.56 -6.57 3.05
N VAL A 89 -7.56 -7.71 2.34
CA VAL A 89 -8.06 -8.99 2.89
C VAL A 89 -7.21 -9.43 4.08
N TYR A 90 -5.89 -9.36 3.97
CA TYR A 90 -4.98 -9.66 5.09
C TYR A 90 -5.25 -8.77 6.31
N VAL A 91 -5.34 -7.46 6.11
CA VAL A 91 -5.64 -6.49 7.17
C VAL A 91 -6.97 -6.80 7.83
N THR A 92 -8.00 -7.06 7.03
CA THR A 92 -9.34 -7.39 7.52
C THR A 92 -9.30 -8.63 8.39
N THR A 93 -8.71 -9.73 7.90
CA THR A 93 -8.55 -10.96 8.69
C THR A 93 -7.78 -10.71 9.97
N SER A 94 -6.68 -9.95 9.90
CA SER A 94 -5.80 -9.65 11.02
C SER A 94 -6.45 -8.74 12.08
N LEU A 95 -7.34 -7.84 11.68
CA LEU A 95 -8.10 -6.98 12.60
C LEU A 95 -9.02 -7.79 13.51
N PHE A 96 -9.61 -8.87 12.99
CA PHE A 96 -10.61 -9.66 13.72
C PHE A 96 -10.03 -10.92 14.39
N ASN A 97 -8.83 -11.36 14.04
CA ASN A 97 -8.29 -12.63 14.52
C ASN A 97 -6.97 -12.52 15.31
N VAL A 98 -6.36 -11.34 15.40
CA VAL A 98 -5.07 -11.17 16.08
C VAL A 98 -5.22 -10.32 17.32
N ASP A 99 -4.94 -10.94 18.47
CA ASP A 99 -4.90 -10.28 19.77
C ASP A 99 -3.64 -9.43 19.91
N ARG A 100 -3.84 -8.16 20.28
CA ARG A 100 -2.78 -7.18 20.47
C ARG A 100 -2.95 -6.43 21.78
N PRO A 101 -1.85 -6.02 22.44
CA PRO A 101 -1.92 -5.07 23.55
C PRO A 101 -2.63 -3.77 23.13
N PRO A 102 -3.32 -3.06 24.03
CA PRO A 102 -4.22 -1.95 23.67
C PRO A 102 -3.60 -0.88 22.76
N ALA A 103 -2.39 -0.42 23.08
CA ALA A 103 -1.72 0.62 22.29
C ALA A 103 -1.35 0.12 20.87
N ALA A 104 -0.93 -1.13 20.74
CA ALA A 104 -0.60 -1.73 19.46
C ALA A 104 -1.85 -2.01 18.63
N ALA A 105 -2.93 -2.48 19.27
CA ALA A 105 -4.23 -2.69 18.64
C ALA A 105 -4.75 -1.40 18.01
N LEU A 106 -4.75 -0.30 18.77
CA LEU A 106 -5.19 1.01 18.30
C LEU A 106 -4.31 1.51 17.15
N THR A 107 -2.98 1.43 17.30
CA THR A 107 -2.04 1.88 16.26
C THR A 107 -2.25 1.10 14.97
N TYR A 108 -2.25 -0.23 15.04
CA TYR A 108 -2.47 -1.11 13.90
C TYR A 108 -3.82 -0.80 13.23
N ALA A 109 -4.90 -0.71 14.01
CA ALA A 109 -6.23 -0.46 13.48
C ALA A 109 -6.32 0.87 12.73
N VAL A 110 -5.85 1.97 13.33
CA VAL A 110 -5.88 3.28 12.68
C VAL A 110 -5.08 3.26 11.38
N THR A 111 -3.84 2.76 11.42
CA THR A 111 -2.98 2.77 10.23
C THR A 111 -3.50 1.84 9.14
N ALA A 112 -4.01 0.66 9.50
CA ALA A 112 -4.42 -0.35 8.54
C ALA A 112 -5.79 -0.04 7.92
N ILE A 113 -6.73 0.53 8.68
CA ILE A 113 -8.02 0.99 8.15
C ILE A 113 -7.82 2.16 7.19
N LEU A 114 -7.10 3.20 7.62
CA LEU A 114 -6.85 4.37 6.77
C LEU A 114 -6.04 3.98 5.52
N GLY A 115 -4.99 3.17 5.68
CA GLY A 115 -4.21 2.63 4.57
C GLY A 115 -5.08 1.85 3.57
N SER A 116 -5.97 0.99 4.07
CA SER A 116 -6.88 0.20 3.22
C SER A 116 -7.85 1.09 2.43
N VAL A 117 -8.45 2.09 3.07
CA VAL A 117 -9.36 3.04 2.39
C VAL A 117 -8.62 3.82 1.29
N LEU A 118 -7.39 4.27 1.56
CA LEU A 118 -6.58 4.98 0.57
C LEU A 118 -6.16 4.08 -0.60
N ILE A 119 -5.81 2.82 -0.35
CA ILE A 119 -5.52 1.82 -1.39
C ILE A 119 -6.74 1.62 -2.30
N LEU A 120 -7.91 1.38 -1.72
CA LEU A 120 -9.14 1.14 -2.48
C LEU A 120 -9.59 2.40 -3.23
N GLY A 121 -9.55 3.57 -2.59
CA GLY A 121 -9.86 4.85 -3.21
C GLY A 121 -8.93 5.17 -4.37
N GLY A 122 -7.62 4.95 -4.20
CA GLY A 122 -6.65 5.09 -5.27
C GLY A 122 -6.90 4.11 -6.41
N ALA A 123 -7.13 2.82 -6.12
CA ALA A 123 -7.46 1.83 -7.13
C ALA A 123 -8.74 2.18 -7.92
N TYR A 124 -9.77 2.69 -7.24
CA TYR A 124 -10.99 3.16 -7.87
C TYR A 124 -10.74 4.32 -8.86
N LEU A 125 -10.02 5.36 -8.43
CA LEU A 125 -9.68 6.50 -9.30
C LEU A 125 -8.89 6.06 -10.52
N LEU A 126 -7.96 5.12 -10.36
CA LEU A 126 -7.13 4.60 -11.44
C LEU A 126 -7.91 3.77 -12.48
N HIS A 127 -9.14 3.35 -12.17
CA HIS A 127 -10.02 2.64 -13.11
C HIS A 127 -11.07 3.55 -13.78
N ARG A 128 -11.07 4.85 -13.47
CA ARG A 128 -11.91 5.82 -14.20
C ARG A 128 -11.50 5.89 -15.67
N LYS A 129 -12.42 6.36 -16.52
CA LYS A 129 -12.23 6.44 -17.97
C LYS A 129 -10.99 7.28 -18.33
N ASP A 130 -10.92 8.49 -17.79
CA ASP A 130 -9.82 9.43 -18.03
C ASP A 130 -8.45 8.83 -17.64
N ALA A 131 -8.37 8.12 -16.51
CA ALA A 131 -7.17 7.40 -16.10
C ALA A 131 -6.86 6.21 -17.01
N SER A 132 -7.88 5.48 -17.47
CA SER A 132 -7.71 4.31 -18.32
C SER A 132 -7.17 4.65 -19.71
N GLU A 133 -7.57 5.81 -20.25
CA GLU A 133 -7.05 6.33 -21.52
C GLU A 133 -5.58 6.74 -21.43
N TYR A 134 -5.08 7.09 -20.23
CA TYR A 134 -3.67 7.41 -20.00
C TYR A 134 -2.76 6.16 -20.00
N PHE A 135 -3.26 5.00 -19.58
CA PHE A 135 -2.46 3.77 -19.46
C PHE A 135 -2.32 3.02 -20.80
N VAL A 136 -1.50 3.56 -21.70
CA VAL A 136 -1.31 3.02 -23.05
C VAL A 136 -0.12 2.07 -23.21
N ARG A 137 0.82 2.06 -22.26
CA ARG A 137 2.01 1.19 -22.28
C ARG A 137 1.72 -0.10 -21.53
#